data_AF-A0A937TBP3-F1
#
_entry.id   AF-A0A937TBP3-F1
#
_cell.length_a   1.000
_cell.length_b   1.000
_cell.length_c   1.000
_cell.angle_alpha   90.00
_cell.angle_beta   90.00
_cell.angle_gamma   90.00
#
_symmetry.space_group_name_H-M   'P 1'
#
loop_
_entity.id
_entity.type
_entity.pdbx_description
1 polymer ?
#
loop_
_entity_poly.entity_id
_entity_poly.type
_entity_poly.pdbx_seq_one_letter_code
_entity_poly.pdbx_strand_id
1 'polypeptide(L)'
;MCNKPVLLVISAMMVLALAACGKPQIETVIESPPVEGPIDIPNPAAVYCTGLGYEYTTRERKIGEQEPQPEPPAEPTPETLEGPHPGMPVVPDYILEVVCVFPDGTECEEWEFMSGRCGQEHSYCVQQGYTLEPGANGATCVFPDGSSCLEIEFFNGDCGPGEQ
;
A
#
# COMPACT_ATOMS: atom_id res chain seq x y z
N MET A 1 40.13 2.94 -53.62
CA MET A 1 40.34 4.23 -52.94
C MET A 1 39.11 4.52 -52.09
N CYS A 2 39.20 4.33 -50.78
CA CYS A 2 38.07 4.52 -49.86
C CYS A 2 37.95 6.02 -49.54
N ASN A 3 36.81 6.64 -49.87
CA ASN A 3 36.62 8.09 -49.82
C ASN A 3 36.36 8.55 -48.37
N LYS A 4 37.44 8.64 -47.59
CA LYS A 4 37.46 9.08 -46.18
C LYS A 4 36.65 10.35 -45.87
N PRO A 5 36.55 11.39 -46.74
CA PRO A 5 35.70 12.54 -46.42
C PRO A 5 34.20 12.23 -46.49
N VAL A 6 33.77 11.25 -47.29
CA VAL A 6 32.34 10.87 -47.40
C VAL A 6 31.86 10.17 -46.13
N LEU A 7 32.71 9.34 -45.51
CA LEU A 7 32.35 8.63 -44.28
C LEU A 7 32.16 9.58 -43.08
N LEU A 8 32.98 10.64 -43.00
CA LEU A 8 32.88 11.66 -41.92
C LEU A 8 31.64 12.54 -42.06
N VAL A 9 31.21 12.84 -43.30
CA VAL A 9 30.00 13.65 -43.54
C VAL A 9 28.74 12.85 -43.19
N ILE A 10 28.72 11.54 -43.50
CA ILE A 10 27.59 10.67 -43.16
C ILE A 10 27.46 10.49 -41.64
N SER A 11 28.58 10.34 -40.91
CA SER A 11 28.52 10.25 -39.44
C SER A 11 28.09 11.57 -38.78
N ALA A 12 28.45 12.72 -39.35
CA ALA A 12 28.04 14.02 -38.83
C ALA A 12 26.54 14.32 -39.08
N MET A 13 25.98 13.91 -40.21
CA MET A 13 24.54 14.07 -40.49
C MET A 13 23.64 13.15 -39.65
N MET A 14 24.15 12.01 -39.19
CA MET A 14 23.38 11.07 -38.36
C MET A 14 23.23 11.53 -36.90
N VAL A 15 24.03 12.49 -36.45
CA VAL A 15 23.96 13.05 -35.07
C VAL A 15 22.95 14.21 -34.96
N LEU A 16 22.57 14.85 -36.06
CA LEU A 16 21.66 16.03 -36.04
C LEU A 16 20.15 15.71 -36.13
N ALA A 17 19.74 14.43 -36.14
CA ALA A 17 18.35 14.03 -36.39
C ALA A 17 17.53 13.63 -35.14
N LEU A 18 18.01 13.85 -33.91
CA LEU A 18 17.34 13.39 -32.68
C LEU A 18 16.63 14.49 -31.86
N ALA A 19 16.32 15.65 -32.45
CA ALA A 19 15.62 16.74 -31.76
C ALA A 19 14.27 17.09 -32.40
N ALA A 20 13.36 16.12 -32.52
CA ALA A 20 11.94 16.43 -32.76
C ALA A 20 11.03 15.24 -32.40
N CYS A 21 10.38 15.27 -31.23
CA CYS A 21 9.04 14.69 -31.03
C CYS A 21 8.42 15.05 -29.65
N GLY A 22 7.28 15.79 -29.67
CA GLY A 22 6.19 15.81 -28.68
C GLY A 22 6.45 16.49 -27.31
N LYS A 23 5.55 17.28 -26.69
CA LYS A 23 4.08 17.31 -26.66
C LYS A 23 3.60 18.70 -26.12
N PRO A 24 2.48 19.29 -26.57
CA PRO A 24 1.89 20.44 -25.87
C PRO A 24 1.15 19.91 -24.63
N GLN A 25 1.55 20.34 -23.44
CA GLN A 25 0.82 20.08 -22.21
C GLN A 25 -0.06 21.30 -21.92
N ILE A 26 -1.32 21.25 -22.36
CA ILE A 26 -2.39 21.98 -21.69
C ILE A 26 -3.08 20.95 -20.82
N GLU A 27 -2.80 20.99 -19.52
CA GLU A 27 -3.70 20.42 -18.54
C GLU A 27 -3.86 21.45 -17.44
N THR A 28 -5.04 22.04 -17.41
CA THR A 28 -5.50 22.97 -16.38
C THR A 28 -5.48 22.26 -15.04
N VAL A 29 -4.47 22.56 -14.22
CA VAL A 29 -4.50 22.28 -12.79
C VAL A 29 -5.67 23.06 -12.23
N ILE A 30 -6.76 22.37 -11.88
CA ILE A 30 -7.74 22.91 -10.95
C ILE A 30 -6.98 22.94 -9.62
N GLU A 31 -6.43 24.11 -9.31
CA GLU A 31 -5.76 24.37 -8.04
C GLU A 31 -6.83 24.34 -6.95
N SER A 32 -6.97 23.17 -6.33
CA SER A 32 -7.67 23.04 -5.04
C SER A 32 -7.04 24.05 -4.07
N PRO A 33 -7.82 24.77 -3.25
CA PRO A 33 -7.24 25.64 -2.25
C PRO A 33 -6.31 24.83 -1.32
N PRO A 34 -5.18 25.40 -0.88
CA PRO A 34 -4.31 24.73 0.08
C PRO A 34 -5.09 24.46 1.36
N VAL A 35 -5.18 23.19 1.75
CA VAL A 35 -5.59 22.81 3.10
C VAL A 35 -4.48 23.27 4.04
N GLU A 36 -4.60 24.51 4.54
CA GLU A 36 -3.70 25.03 5.58
C GLU A 36 -4.19 24.54 6.95
N GLY A 37 -3.74 23.35 7.32
CA GLY A 37 -3.88 22.79 8.67
C GLY A 37 -2.94 21.60 8.85
N PRO A 38 -2.33 21.41 10.03
CA PRO A 38 -1.46 20.26 10.27
C PRO A 38 -2.31 19.00 10.41
N ILE A 39 -2.57 18.32 9.30
CA ILE A 39 -3.00 16.91 9.30
C ILE A 39 -1.90 16.13 8.57
N ASP A 40 -0.81 15.92 9.29
CA ASP A 40 0.33 15.07 8.87
C ASP A 40 0.51 13.94 9.90
N ILE A 41 -0.60 13.35 10.33
CA ILE A 41 -0.58 12.07 11.06
C ILE A 41 -0.82 11.00 10.00
N PRO A 42 0.19 10.22 9.64
CA PRO A 42 0.04 9.24 8.57
C PRO A 42 -0.86 8.10 9.04
N ASN A 43 -1.56 7.48 8.09
CA ASN A 43 -2.32 6.26 8.36
C ASN A 43 -1.35 5.13 8.76
N PRO A 44 -1.47 4.53 9.95
CA PRO A 44 -0.54 3.49 10.41
C PRO A 44 -0.54 2.27 9.50
N ALA A 45 -1.68 1.87 8.93
CA ALA A 45 -1.76 0.73 8.00
C ALA A 45 -0.99 1.01 6.70
N ALA A 46 -1.13 2.23 6.17
CA ALA A 46 -0.38 2.66 4.98
C ALA A 46 1.13 2.76 5.26
N VAL A 47 1.53 3.29 6.42
CA VAL A 47 2.94 3.34 6.85
C VAL A 47 3.51 1.94 6.99
N TYR A 48 2.75 1.01 7.54
CA TYR A 48 3.18 -0.38 7.68
C TYR A 48 3.37 -1.05 6.31
N CYS A 49 2.36 -0.98 5.42
CA CYS A 49 2.44 -1.51 4.06
C CYS A 49 3.66 -0.95 3.30
N THR A 50 3.79 0.38 3.25
CA THR A 50 4.89 1.04 2.54
C THR A 50 6.24 0.85 3.25
N GLY A 51 6.25 0.69 4.56
CA GLY A 51 7.44 0.40 5.37
C GLY A 51 8.06 -0.96 5.07
N LEU A 52 7.26 -1.93 4.65
CA LEU A 52 7.72 -3.22 4.11
C LEU A 52 8.17 -3.15 2.65
N GLY A 53 8.03 -1.99 2.01
CA GLY A 53 8.38 -1.75 0.61
C GLY A 53 7.31 -2.19 -0.38
N TYR A 54 6.06 -2.34 0.08
CA TYR A 54 4.93 -2.65 -0.79
C TYR A 54 4.31 -1.39 -1.37
N GLU A 55 3.69 -1.55 -2.54
CA GLU A 55 2.93 -0.49 -3.18
C GLU A 55 1.58 -0.37 -2.49
N TYR A 56 1.01 0.84 -2.46
CA TYR A 56 -0.32 1.09 -1.92
C TYR A 56 -1.16 1.80 -2.98
N THR A 57 -2.43 1.42 -3.12
CA THR A 57 -3.34 2.05 -4.09
C THR A 57 -4.74 2.24 -3.51
N THR A 58 -5.42 3.28 -3.96
CA THR A 58 -6.82 3.55 -3.62
C THR A 58 -7.73 3.14 -4.76
N ARG A 59 -8.87 2.50 -4.47
CA ARG A 59 -9.88 2.06 -5.45
C ARG A 59 -11.28 2.37 -4.99
N GLU A 60 -12.17 2.62 -5.94
CA GLU A 60 -13.60 2.77 -5.67
C GLU A 60 -14.27 1.40 -5.64
N ARG A 61 -14.81 1.01 -4.49
CA ARG A 61 -15.66 -0.16 -4.34
C ARG A 61 -17.11 0.28 -4.14
N LYS A 62 -18.05 -0.39 -4.80
CA LYS A 62 -19.48 -0.18 -4.53
C LYS A 62 -19.86 -0.78 -3.19
N ILE A 63 -20.68 -0.06 -2.43
CA ILE A 63 -21.24 -0.57 -1.18
C ILE A 63 -22.14 -1.78 -1.51
N GLY A 64 -21.85 -2.94 -0.90
CA GLY A 64 -22.61 -4.19 -1.09
C GLY A 64 -21.99 -5.24 -2.02
N GLU A 65 -20.84 -4.96 -2.64
CA GLU A 65 -20.08 -5.91 -3.46
C GLU A 65 -18.78 -6.29 -2.74
N GLN A 66 -18.88 -7.14 -1.72
CA GLN A 66 -17.70 -7.69 -1.03
C GLN A 66 -17.27 -8.94 -1.79
N GLU A 67 -16.03 -8.98 -2.31
CA GLU A 67 -15.47 -10.24 -2.83
C GLU A 67 -15.44 -11.28 -1.69
N PRO A 68 -15.69 -12.57 -1.97
CA PRO A 68 -15.69 -13.60 -0.94
C PRO A 68 -14.27 -13.78 -0.38
N GLN A 69 -13.98 -13.11 0.73
CA GLN A 69 -12.85 -13.46 1.58
C GLN A 69 -13.16 -14.82 2.22
N PRO A 70 -12.18 -15.72 2.45
CA PRO A 70 -12.41 -16.89 3.29
C PRO A 70 -12.80 -16.40 4.68
N GLU A 71 -14.07 -16.61 5.05
CA GLU A 71 -14.65 -16.12 6.30
C GLU A 71 -13.86 -16.65 7.50
N PRO A 72 -13.26 -15.80 8.36
CA PRO A 72 -12.86 -16.23 9.70
C PRO A 72 -14.12 -16.72 10.46
N PRO A 73 -14.00 -17.68 11.39
CA PRO A 73 -15.15 -18.24 12.08
C PRO A 73 -15.98 -17.12 12.71
N ALA A 74 -17.24 -17.05 12.32
CA ALA A 74 -18.16 -15.98 12.66
C ALA A 74 -18.13 -15.68 14.16
N GLU A 75 -17.61 -14.51 14.53
CA GLU A 75 -17.89 -13.90 15.82
C GLU A 75 -19.39 -13.54 15.84
N PRO A 76 -20.11 -13.73 16.97
CA PRO A 76 -21.52 -13.40 17.03
C PRO A 76 -21.68 -11.89 16.89
N THR A 77 -22.26 -11.46 15.77
CA THR A 77 -22.56 -10.05 15.49
C THR A 77 -23.64 -9.54 16.46
N PRO A 78 -23.37 -8.52 17.29
CA PRO A 78 -24.43 -7.65 17.75
C PRO A 78 -24.74 -6.71 16.58
N GLU A 79 -25.95 -6.85 16.06
CA GLU A 79 -26.52 -6.02 15.01
C GLU A 79 -26.43 -4.54 15.44
N THR A 80 -25.98 -3.69 14.51
CA THR A 80 -26.02 -2.22 14.51
C THR A 80 -25.08 -1.45 15.45
N LEU A 81 -23.98 -0.95 14.89
CA LEU A 81 -23.61 0.47 15.07
C LEU A 81 -23.06 1.01 13.75
N GLU A 82 -23.91 1.02 12.72
CA GLU A 82 -23.67 1.84 11.53
C GLU A 82 -23.75 3.31 11.95
N GLY A 83 -22.59 3.94 12.12
CA GLY A 83 -22.45 5.38 12.23
C GLY A 83 -21.35 5.83 11.27
N PRO A 84 -21.58 6.84 10.41
CA PRO A 84 -20.54 7.35 9.54
C PRO A 84 -19.40 7.92 10.40
N HIS A 85 -18.16 7.51 10.14
CA HIS A 85 -16.98 8.22 10.63
C HIS A 85 -17.09 9.69 10.19
N PRO A 86 -17.05 10.67 11.13
CA PRO A 86 -17.24 12.06 10.79
C PRO A 86 -16.01 12.57 10.02
N GLY A 87 -16.21 12.99 8.76
CA GLY A 87 -15.23 13.82 8.06
C GLY A 87 -14.94 13.49 6.59
N MET A 88 -15.47 12.40 6.04
CA MET A 88 -15.28 12.09 4.61
C MET A 88 -16.49 12.55 3.78
N PRO A 89 -16.28 13.25 2.64
CA PRO A 89 -17.37 13.56 1.73
C PRO A 89 -17.95 12.24 1.19
N VAL A 90 -19.19 11.94 1.59
CA VAL A 90 -19.93 10.78 1.08
C VAL A 90 -20.27 10.99 -0.39
N VAL A 91 -19.58 10.29 -1.29
CA VAL A 91 -20.10 10.00 -2.63
C VAL A 91 -21.07 8.82 -2.49
N PRO A 92 -22.30 8.91 -3.02
CA PRO A 92 -23.44 8.14 -2.49
C PRO A 92 -23.41 6.62 -2.69
N ASP A 93 -22.49 6.06 -3.49
CA ASP A 93 -22.47 4.61 -3.80
C ASP A 93 -21.08 3.95 -3.72
N TYR A 94 -20.01 4.71 -3.53
CA TYR A 94 -18.63 4.21 -3.60
C TYR A 94 -17.85 4.50 -2.31
N ILE A 95 -17.14 3.50 -1.81
CA ILE A 95 -16.11 3.65 -0.78
C ILE A 95 -14.74 3.60 -1.43
N LEU A 96 -13.83 4.43 -0.94
CA LEU A 96 -12.43 4.37 -1.32
C LEU A 96 -11.75 3.33 -0.45
N GLU A 97 -11.46 2.18 -1.03
CA GLU A 97 -10.68 1.12 -0.42
C GLU A 97 -9.20 1.37 -0.70
N VAL A 98 -8.37 1.23 0.33
CA VAL A 98 -6.92 1.30 0.19
C VAL A 98 -6.39 -0.12 0.35
N VAL A 99 -5.67 -0.59 -0.67
CA VAL A 99 -5.06 -1.92 -0.67
C VAL A 99 -3.54 -1.83 -0.71
N CYS A 100 -2.90 -2.75 -0.01
CA CYS A 100 -1.49 -3.07 -0.12
C CYS A 100 -1.30 -4.06 -1.26
N VAL A 101 -0.33 -3.80 -2.15
CA VAL A 101 -0.02 -4.65 -3.31
C VAL A 101 1.35 -5.28 -3.11
N PHE A 102 1.37 -6.61 -3.02
CA PHE A 102 2.57 -7.38 -2.74
C PHE A 102 3.39 -7.67 -4.01
N PRO A 103 4.67 -8.09 -3.88
CA PRO A 103 5.54 -8.34 -5.03
C PRO A 103 5.09 -9.47 -5.96
N ASP A 104 4.25 -10.39 -5.47
CA ASP A 104 3.67 -11.46 -6.26
C ASP A 104 2.38 -11.04 -7.00
N GLY A 105 1.95 -9.78 -6.80
CA GLY A 105 0.76 -9.18 -7.39
C GLY A 105 -0.53 -9.46 -6.62
N THR A 106 -0.48 -10.21 -5.51
CA THR A 106 -1.63 -10.33 -4.61
C THR A 106 -1.83 -9.05 -3.82
N GLU A 107 -3.04 -8.88 -3.27
CA GLU A 107 -3.43 -7.63 -2.62
C GLU A 107 -4.36 -7.87 -1.44
N CYS A 108 -4.26 -6.99 -0.45
CA CYS A 108 -5.08 -6.99 0.76
C CYS A 108 -5.53 -5.58 1.07
N GLU A 109 -6.75 -5.43 1.61
CA GLU A 109 -7.16 -4.20 2.28
C GLU A 109 -6.15 -3.87 3.39
N GLU A 110 -5.78 -2.59 3.49
CA GLU A 110 -4.62 -2.16 4.29
C GLU A 110 -4.72 -2.53 5.79
N TRP A 111 -5.91 -2.43 6.38
CA TRP A 111 -6.16 -2.76 7.79
C TRP A 111 -6.28 -4.27 8.02
N GLU A 112 -6.86 -5.00 7.07
CA GLU A 112 -6.88 -6.47 7.07
C GLU A 112 -5.46 -7.04 6.98
N PHE A 113 -4.57 -6.41 6.21
CA PHE A 113 -3.14 -6.76 6.19
C PHE A 113 -2.46 -6.46 7.53
N MET A 114 -2.61 -5.24 8.06
CA MET A 114 -1.98 -4.86 9.33
C MET A 114 -2.49 -5.66 10.55
N SER A 115 -3.74 -6.12 10.50
CA SER A 115 -4.34 -6.99 11.52
C SER A 115 -4.02 -8.47 11.34
N GLY A 116 -3.32 -8.85 10.27
CA GLY A 116 -2.94 -10.23 9.97
C GLY A 116 -4.09 -11.10 9.45
N ARG A 117 -5.24 -10.51 9.13
CA ARG A 117 -6.41 -11.23 8.60
C ARG A 117 -6.28 -11.53 7.09
N CYS A 118 -5.40 -10.81 6.39
CA CYS A 118 -5.07 -11.02 4.98
C CYS A 118 -3.55 -10.97 4.76
N GLY A 119 -3.02 -11.72 3.80
CA GLY A 119 -1.61 -11.60 3.34
C GLY A 119 -0.56 -11.97 4.38
N GLN A 120 -0.82 -12.96 5.24
CA GLN A 120 0.05 -13.31 6.37
C GLN A 120 1.49 -13.65 5.95
N GLU A 121 1.67 -14.33 4.80
CA GLU A 121 2.98 -14.63 4.23
C GLU A 121 3.82 -13.38 3.88
N HIS A 122 3.17 -12.23 3.72
CA HIS A 122 3.79 -10.93 3.46
C HIS A 122 4.00 -10.10 4.74
N SER A 123 3.56 -10.58 5.90
CA SER A 123 3.80 -9.88 7.17
C SER A 123 5.28 -9.87 7.53
N TYR A 124 5.72 -8.85 8.26
CA TYR A 124 7.08 -8.79 8.81
C TYR A 124 7.36 -10.01 9.70
N CYS A 125 6.44 -10.36 10.60
CA CYS A 125 6.56 -11.48 11.52
C CYS A 125 6.85 -12.80 10.80
N VAL A 126 6.06 -13.12 9.76
CA VAL A 126 6.24 -14.36 8.98
C VAL A 126 7.53 -14.31 8.16
N GLN A 127 7.89 -13.14 7.60
CA GLN A 127 9.18 -12.96 6.91
C GLN A 127 10.38 -13.17 7.83
N GLN A 128 10.27 -12.83 9.13
CA GLN A 128 11.29 -13.13 10.13
C GLN A 128 11.30 -14.61 10.59
N GLY A 129 10.34 -15.41 10.12
CA GLY A 129 10.25 -16.84 10.42
C GLY A 129 9.48 -17.16 11.71
N TYR A 130 8.64 -16.24 12.19
CA TYR A 130 7.82 -16.42 13.38
C TYR A 130 6.35 -16.68 13.06
N THR A 131 5.56 -16.99 14.09
CA THR A 131 4.14 -17.30 13.93
C THR A 131 3.32 -16.03 14.10
N LEU A 132 2.48 -15.73 13.12
CA LEU A 132 1.55 -14.62 13.17
C LEU A 132 0.17 -15.06 13.68
N GLU A 133 -0.40 -14.30 14.62
CA GLU A 133 -1.79 -14.43 15.06
C GLU A 133 -2.59 -13.15 14.71
N PRO A 134 -3.71 -13.26 13.98
CA PRO A 134 -4.54 -12.10 13.65
C PRO A 134 -5.19 -11.47 14.89
N GLY A 135 -5.37 -10.15 14.91
CA GLY A 135 -5.92 -9.44 16.07
C GLY A 135 -6.74 -8.20 15.73
N ALA A 136 -7.70 -7.86 16.59
CA ALA A 136 -8.58 -6.70 16.39
C ALA A 136 -7.84 -5.35 16.48
N ASN A 137 -6.70 -5.29 17.18
CA ASN A 137 -5.90 -4.08 17.38
C ASN A 137 -4.57 -4.13 16.61
N GLY A 138 -4.49 -4.96 15.57
CA GLY A 138 -3.23 -5.33 14.92
C GLY A 138 -2.88 -6.79 15.20
N ALA A 139 -2.00 -7.34 14.37
CA ALA A 139 -1.55 -8.71 14.50
C ALA A 139 -0.53 -8.89 15.64
N THR A 140 -0.42 -10.11 16.16
CA THR A 140 0.54 -10.49 17.22
C THR A 140 1.56 -11.46 16.64
N CYS A 141 2.84 -11.17 16.84
CA CYS A 141 3.94 -12.06 16.50
C CYS A 141 4.32 -12.91 17.71
N VAL A 142 4.29 -14.24 17.57
CA VAL A 142 4.62 -15.21 18.62
C VAL A 142 5.97 -15.85 18.33
N PHE A 143 6.87 -15.80 19.32
CA PHE A 143 8.25 -16.26 19.20
C PHE A 143 8.45 -17.69 19.76
N PRO A 144 9.54 -18.40 19.37
CA PRO A 144 9.79 -19.77 19.82
C PRO A 144 10.03 -19.94 21.33
N ASP A 145 10.42 -18.87 22.03
CA ASP A 145 10.61 -18.87 23.48
C ASP A 145 9.29 -18.66 24.25
N GLY A 146 8.18 -18.43 23.54
CA GLY A 146 6.85 -18.20 24.08
C GLY A 146 6.52 -16.74 24.36
N SER A 147 7.46 -15.81 24.16
CA SER A 147 7.16 -14.37 24.17
C SER A 147 6.37 -13.96 22.92
N SER A 148 5.71 -12.80 22.98
CA SER A 148 4.89 -12.26 21.90
C SER A 148 4.85 -10.73 21.90
N CYS A 149 4.87 -10.14 20.71
CA CYS A 149 4.76 -8.69 20.51
C CYS A 149 3.59 -8.36 19.59
N LEU A 150 3.06 -7.14 19.67
CA LEU A 150 2.32 -6.60 18.53
C LEU A 150 3.26 -6.54 17.31
N GLU A 151 2.79 -6.98 16.15
CA GLU A 151 3.62 -7.04 14.94
C GLU A 151 4.17 -5.67 14.58
N ILE A 152 3.39 -4.60 14.72
CA ILE A 152 3.85 -3.24 14.43
C ILE A 152 4.98 -2.79 15.38
N GLU A 153 4.95 -3.22 16.64
CA GLU A 153 6.03 -2.92 17.60
C GLU A 153 7.29 -3.72 17.27
N PHE A 154 7.13 -4.98 16.88
CA PHE A 154 8.25 -5.79 16.41
C PHE A 154 8.86 -5.24 15.12
N PHE A 155 8.04 -4.79 14.17
CA PHE A 155 8.47 -4.14 12.93
C PHE A 155 9.24 -2.85 13.20
N ASN A 156 8.80 -2.03 14.15
CA ASN A 156 9.49 -0.80 14.53
C ASN A 156 10.76 -1.05 15.36
N GLY A 157 10.95 -2.27 15.87
CA GLY A 157 12.05 -2.64 16.75
C GLY A 157 11.87 -2.21 18.21
N ASP A 158 10.63 -1.88 18.60
CA ASP A 158 10.26 -1.49 19.97
C ASP A 158 10.03 -2.70 20.89
N CYS A 159 9.92 -3.90 20.31
CA CYS A 159 9.70 -5.18 20.99
C CYS A 159 10.42 -6.30 20.21
N GLY A 160 10.76 -7.42 20.85
CA GLY A 160 11.36 -8.58 20.18
C GLY A 160 11.43 -9.85 21.04
N PRO A 161 12.03 -10.94 20.52
CA PRO A 161 12.12 -12.21 21.24
C PRO A 161 12.84 -12.08 22.59
N GLY A 162 12.26 -12.68 23.63
CA GLY A 162 12.72 -12.59 25.01
C GLY A 162 12.18 -11.37 25.77
N GLU A 163 11.36 -10.56 25.11
CA GLU A 163 10.64 -9.43 25.67
C GLU A 163 9.12 -9.73 25.57
N GLN A 164 8.45 -9.72 26.74
CA GLN A 164 7.04 -10.08 26.98
C GLN A 164 6.62 -11.47 26.48
#